data_AF-A0A1A2DCR0-F1
#
_entry.id   AF-A0A1A2DCR0-F1
#
_cell.length_a   1.000
_cell.length_b   1.000
_cell.length_c   1.000
_cell.angle_alpha   90.00
_cell.angle_beta   90.00
_cell.angle_gamma   90.00
#
_symmetry.space_group_name_H-M   'P 1'
#
loop_
_entity.id
_entity.type
_entity.pdbx_description
1 polymer ?
#
loop_
_entity_poly.entity_id
_entity_poly.type
_entity_poly.pdbx_seq_one_letter_code
_entity_poly.pdbx_strand_id
1 'polypeptide(L)'
;HLMGYTFKDYDKASRWTWKFLRDSTAEQVRAIANYALEADNRLTTGTILQRLFDPTQIANEWSHPVYGLYNGDTMVPPAYLGKQFAAAHQHYLVSGSATIDSGDLETAVRHVTEHGFGTESNSRLLALMNPAQAEVVSTFKAGEENASGIIAKHDYIPSAGAPAYLQPENIVGQVAPESYNGLKVQGSYGETWIIQSDFIPEDYLAVVATYGANSPDNAIGFRQHPQRQYQGLRNIPGIGPFPLQDSFFQRSFGVGVRRRGQACLTQIKASGSYDVPVIPK
;
A
#
# COMPACT_ATOMS: atom_id res chain seq x y z
N HIS A 1 1.53 11.25 -20.50
CA HIS A 1 0.09 11.46 -20.28
C HIS A 1 -0.13 11.92 -18.84
N LEU A 2 -0.91 12.98 -18.62
CA LEU A 2 -1.30 13.42 -17.28
C LEU A 2 -2.18 12.33 -16.65
N MET A 3 -1.67 11.63 -15.64
CA MET A 3 -2.46 10.65 -14.88
C MET A 3 -3.46 11.40 -14.00
N GLY A 4 -4.75 11.10 -14.13
CA GLY A 4 -5.78 11.65 -13.26
C GLY A 4 -5.74 11.01 -11.87
N TYR A 5 -6.26 11.73 -10.87
CA TYR A 5 -6.63 11.18 -9.56
C TYR A 5 -8.13 11.35 -9.37
N THR A 6 -8.76 10.39 -8.69
CA THR A 6 -10.16 10.52 -8.27
C THR A 6 -10.31 11.62 -7.23
N PHE A 7 -11.54 12.04 -6.99
CA PHE A 7 -11.90 12.87 -5.85
C PHE A 7 -13.34 12.57 -5.43
N LYS A 8 -13.54 12.28 -4.16
CA LYS A 8 -14.85 11.98 -3.59
C LYS A 8 -14.97 12.52 -2.17
N ASP A 9 -16.18 12.95 -1.83
CA ASP A 9 -16.58 13.25 -0.47
C ASP A 9 -17.05 11.97 0.21
N TYR A 10 -16.40 11.63 1.33
CA TYR A 10 -16.78 10.50 2.17
C TYR A 10 -17.34 11.03 3.48
N ASP A 11 -18.47 10.47 3.91
CA ASP A 11 -19.15 10.87 5.12
C ASP A 11 -19.48 9.68 6.03
N LYS A 12 -19.52 9.96 7.33
CA LYS A 12 -19.96 9.04 8.38
C LYS A 12 -20.87 9.80 9.32
N ALA A 13 -22.12 9.40 9.39
CA ALA A 13 -23.08 10.04 10.29
C ALA A 13 -22.69 9.80 11.75
N SER A 14 -22.45 10.87 12.51
CA SER A 14 -22.37 10.83 13.98
C SER A 14 -23.76 10.98 14.61
N ARG A 15 -24.71 11.56 13.86
CA ARG A 15 -26.12 11.74 14.26
C ARG A 15 -26.28 12.47 15.60
N TRP A 16 -25.35 13.38 15.92
CA TRP A 16 -25.48 14.17 17.14
C TRP A 16 -26.59 15.18 16.97
N THR A 17 -27.49 15.20 17.95
CA THR A 17 -28.47 16.27 18.14
C THR A 17 -28.04 17.13 19.32
N TRP A 18 -28.54 18.36 19.40
CA TRP A 18 -28.32 19.19 20.58
C TRP A 18 -28.82 18.52 21.88
N LYS A 19 -29.91 17.74 21.81
CA LYS A 19 -30.45 16.98 22.96
C LYS A 19 -29.52 15.87 23.37
N PHE A 20 -29.02 15.08 22.40
CA PHE A 20 -28.04 14.03 22.66
C PHE A 20 -26.78 14.62 23.29
N LEU A 21 -26.23 15.71 22.75
CA LEU A 21 -25.03 16.33 23.29
C LEU A 21 -25.24 16.94 24.68
N ARG A 22 -26.45 17.43 24.99
CA ARG A 22 -26.81 17.91 26.33
C ARG A 22 -26.90 16.78 27.35
N ASP A 23 -27.47 15.65 26.94
CA ASP A 23 -27.80 14.53 27.84
C ASP A 23 -26.67 13.46 27.90
N SER A 24 -25.67 13.53 27.02
CA SER A 24 -24.55 12.59 26.95
C SER A 24 -23.34 13.03 27.76
N THR A 25 -22.59 12.05 28.24
CA THR A 25 -21.28 12.28 28.85
C THR A 25 -20.22 12.61 27.80
N ALA A 26 -19.15 13.27 28.22
CA ALA A 26 -18.00 13.54 27.34
C ALA A 26 -17.37 12.25 26.79
N GLU A 27 -17.42 11.14 27.54
CA GLU A 27 -16.89 9.85 27.11
C GLU A 27 -17.69 9.24 25.97
N GLN A 28 -19.02 9.31 26.01
CA GLN A 28 -19.88 8.83 24.92
C GLN A 28 -19.64 9.62 23.63
N VAL A 29 -19.49 10.93 23.73
CA VAL A 29 -19.18 11.79 22.57
C VAL A 29 -17.79 11.47 22.01
N ARG A 30 -16.78 11.31 22.87
CA ARG A 30 -15.42 10.92 22.46
C ARG A 30 -15.37 9.53 21.83
N ALA A 31 -16.13 8.55 22.35
CA ALA A 31 -16.18 7.22 21.78
C ALA A 31 -16.66 7.26 20.31
N ILE A 32 -17.74 8.00 20.03
CA ILE A 32 -18.24 8.18 18.65
C ILE A 32 -17.21 8.88 17.77
N ALA A 33 -16.53 9.91 18.28
CA ALA A 33 -15.48 10.61 17.55
C ALA A 33 -14.27 9.70 17.25
N ASN A 34 -13.85 8.86 18.21
CA ASN A 34 -12.75 7.91 18.04
C ASN A 34 -13.08 6.86 16.98
N TYR A 35 -14.31 6.33 16.96
CA TYR A 35 -14.76 5.43 15.88
C TYR A 35 -14.74 6.11 14.51
N ALA A 36 -15.04 7.41 14.43
CA ALA A 36 -14.95 8.15 13.18
C ALA A 36 -13.50 8.35 12.72
N LEU A 37 -12.58 8.64 13.65
CA LEU A 37 -11.14 8.74 13.36
C LEU A 37 -10.55 7.41 12.90
N GLU A 38 -10.92 6.31 13.55
CA GLU A 38 -10.49 4.98 13.16
C GLU A 38 -11.04 4.61 11.77
N ALA A 39 -12.33 4.87 11.52
CA ALA A 39 -12.93 4.65 10.21
C ALA A 39 -12.25 5.48 9.11
N ASP A 40 -11.86 6.73 9.38
CA ASP A 40 -11.13 7.57 8.43
C ASP A 40 -9.72 7.03 8.12
N ASN A 41 -9.02 6.53 9.13
CA ASN A 41 -7.71 5.89 8.96
C ASN A 41 -7.82 4.60 8.12
N ARG A 42 -8.84 3.77 8.36
CA ARG A 42 -9.12 2.57 7.56
C ARG A 42 -9.51 2.92 6.13
N LEU A 43 -10.39 3.90 5.96
CA LEU A 43 -10.87 4.35 4.65
C LEU A 43 -9.74 4.90 3.78
N THR A 44 -8.87 5.74 4.34
CA THR A 44 -7.76 6.34 3.61
C THR A 44 -6.70 5.31 3.24
N THR A 45 -6.26 4.49 4.21
CA THR A 45 -5.30 3.40 3.98
C THR A 45 -5.84 2.38 2.99
N GLY A 46 -7.06 1.90 3.21
CA GLY A 46 -7.72 0.92 2.35
C GLY A 46 -7.99 1.46 0.95
N THR A 47 -8.27 2.75 0.78
CA THR A 47 -8.44 3.35 -0.56
C THR A 47 -7.11 3.46 -1.32
N ILE A 48 -6.01 3.81 -0.64
CA ILE A 48 -4.66 3.82 -1.23
C ILE A 48 -4.26 2.41 -1.64
N LEU A 49 -4.39 1.43 -0.74
CA LEU A 49 -4.06 0.04 -1.00
C LEU A 49 -4.95 -0.55 -2.10
N GLN A 50 -6.26 -0.34 -2.06
CA GLN A 50 -7.14 -0.82 -3.13
C GLN A 50 -6.70 -0.26 -4.48
N ARG A 51 -6.33 1.02 -4.57
CA ARG A 51 -5.88 1.59 -5.85
C ARG A 51 -4.55 1.00 -6.33
N LEU A 52 -3.68 0.61 -5.41
CA LEU A 52 -2.44 -0.10 -5.73
C LEU A 52 -2.73 -1.49 -6.30
N PHE A 53 -3.58 -2.27 -5.63
CA PHE A 53 -3.92 -3.66 -5.99
C PHE A 53 -4.92 -3.80 -7.14
N ASP A 54 -5.65 -2.74 -7.48
CA ASP A 54 -6.63 -2.75 -8.56
C ASP A 54 -5.96 -2.31 -9.89
N PRO A 55 -5.94 -3.15 -10.94
CA PRO A 55 -5.45 -2.81 -12.27
C PRO A 55 -6.46 -2.03 -13.12
N THR A 56 -7.73 -1.97 -12.72
CA THR A 56 -8.80 -1.41 -13.56
C THR A 56 -8.62 0.09 -13.73
N GLN A 57 -8.58 0.53 -14.99
CA GLN A 57 -8.63 1.94 -15.33
C GLN A 57 -10.04 2.49 -15.05
N ILE A 58 -10.11 3.60 -14.33
CA ILE A 58 -11.36 4.32 -14.06
C ILE A 58 -11.26 5.75 -14.60
N ALA A 59 -12.36 6.50 -14.52
CA ALA A 59 -12.40 7.92 -14.82
C ALA A 59 -12.60 8.72 -13.54
N ASN A 60 -12.01 9.92 -13.46
CA ASN A 60 -12.29 10.86 -12.38
C ASN A 60 -13.54 11.72 -12.69
N GLU A 61 -13.86 12.66 -11.81
CA GLU A 61 -15.02 13.54 -11.91
C GLU A 61 -15.03 14.48 -13.13
N TRP A 62 -13.89 14.60 -13.83
CA TRP A 62 -13.76 15.34 -15.09
C TRP A 62 -13.58 14.42 -16.30
N SER A 63 -13.87 13.13 -16.14
CA SER A 63 -13.68 12.10 -17.16
C SER A 63 -12.23 11.90 -17.61
N HIS A 64 -11.25 12.35 -16.82
CA HIS A 64 -9.85 12.03 -17.08
C HIS A 64 -9.53 10.60 -16.63
N PRO A 65 -8.71 9.86 -17.40
CA PRO A 65 -8.35 8.49 -17.07
C PRO A 65 -7.45 8.45 -15.83
N VAL A 66 -7.81 7.57 -14.90
CA VAL A 66 -7.05 7.19 -13.71
C VAL A 66 -6.61 5.75 -13.90
N TYR A 67 -5.32 5.55 -14.12
CA TYR A 67 -4.76 4.24 -14.42
C TYR A 67 -4.39 3.47 -13.15
N GLY A 68 -4.38 2.14 -13.26
CA GLY A 68 -3.60 1.27 -12.37
C GLY A 68 -2.12 1.25 -12.77
N LEU A 69 -1.34 0.33 -12.20
CA LEU A 69 0.02 0.04 -12.67
C LEU A 69 -0.02 -0.55 -14.09
N TYR A 70 1.12 -0.89 -14.67
CA TYR A 70 1.14 -1.58 -15.96
C TYR A 70 0.34 -2.90 -15.83
N ASN A 71 -0.70 -3.05 -16.63
CA ASN A 71 -1.71 -4.11 -16.48
C ASN A 71 -1.91 -4.91 -17.78
N GLY A 72 -0.93 -4.86 -18.69
CA GLY A 72 -1.02 -5.48 -20.01
C GLY A 72 -1.78 -4.65 -21.05
N ASP A 73 -1.94 -3.34 -20.82
CA ASP A 73 -2.49 -2.43 -21.81
C ASP A 73 -1.46 -2.08 -22.90
N THR A 74 -1.85 -1.16 -23.79
CA THR A 74 -1.01 -0.71 -24.91
C THR A 74 0.07 0.29 -24.49
N MET A 75 0.16 0.67 -23.21
CA MET A 75 1.09 1.68 -22.76
C MET A 75 2.49 1.08 -22.58
N VAL A 76 3.43 1.57 -23.38
CA VAL A 76 4.84 1.15 -23.28
C VAL A 76 5.52 1.91 -22.13
N PRO A 77 6.19 1.22 -21.20
CA PRO A 77 7.02 1.88 -20.19
C PRO A 77 8.15 2.71 -20.79
N PRO A 78 8.52 3.86 -20.20
CA PRO A 78 9.70 4.60 -20.60
C PRO A 78 10.96 3.74 -20.53
N ALA A 79 11.87 3.91 -21.50
CA ALA A 79 13.16 3.24 -21.46
C ALA A 79 14.00 3.68 -20.26
N TYR A 80 14.77 2.76 -19.70
CA TYR A 80 15.64 3.02 -18.55
C TYR A 80 17.03 2.40 -18.75
N LEU A 81 18.09 3.21 -18.63
CA LEU A 81 19.50 2.78 -18.77
C LEU A 81 19.77 1.84 -19.97
N GLY A 82 19.17 2.15 -21.13
CA GLY A 82 19.31 1.35 -22.36
C GLY A 82 18.36 0.16 -22.47
N LYS A 83 17.62 -0.19 -21.42
CA LYS A 83 16.54 -1.18 -21.47
C LYS A 83 15.31 -0.56 -22.14
N GLN A 84 14.88 -1.19 -23.22
CA GLN A 84 13.62 -0.89 -23.90
C GLN A 84 12.54 -1.83 -23.40
N PHE A 85 11.32 -1.32 -23.30
CA PHE A 85 10.14 -2.10 -22.94
C PHE A 85 9.21 -2.23 -24.13
N ALA A 86 8.36 -3.26 -24.09
CA ALA A 86 7.31 -3.48 -25.07
C ALA A 86 5.95 -3.51 -24.38
N ALA A 87 4.90 -3.13 -25.10
CA ALA A 87 3.55 -3.50 -24.74
C ALA A 87 3.34 -4.99 -25.08
N ALA A 88 2.56 -5.78 -24.34
CA ALA A 88 1.76 -5.45 -23.16
C ALA A 88 2.55 -5.70 -21.86
N HIS A 89 3.06 -4.65 -21.21
CA HIS A 89 3.85 -4.78 -19.98
C HIS A 89 2.96 -4.95 -18.73
N GLN A 90 3.39 -5.73 -17.74
CA GLN A 90 2.56 -6.11 -16.59
C GLN A 90 3.31 -6.03 -15.26
N HIS A 91 2.61 -5.52 -14.25
CA HIS A 91 3.03 -5.37 -12.85
C HIS A 91 2.02 -5.97 -11.87
N TYR A 92 1.06 -6.75 -12.38
CA TYR A 92 0.12 -7.55 -11.62
C TYR A 92 0.36 -9.01 -12.00
N LEU A 93 1.17 -9.69 -11.20
CA LEU A 93 1.72 -11.02 -11.49
C LEU A 93 0.96 -12.10 -10.72
N VAL A 94 1.05 -13.33 -11.21
CA VAL A 94 0.65 -14.55 -10.50
C VAL A 94 1.88 -15.40 -10.30
N SER A 95 2.10 -15.92 -9.08
CA SER A 95 3.29 -16.72 -8.74
C SER A 95 3.39 -18.03 -9.51
N GLY A 96 2.26 -18.63 -9.87
CA GLY A 96 2.22 -19.99 -10.40
C GLY A 96 2.34 -21.06 -9.30
N SER A 97 2.23 -20.68 -8.02
CA SER A 97 2.34 -21.54 -6.85
C SER A 97 1.26 -21.21 -5.81
N ALA A 98 0.84 -22.19 -5.01
CA ALA A 98 -0.06 -21.98 -3.87
C ALA A 98 0.67 -21.46 -2.62
N THR A 99 2.00 -21.42 -2.64
CA THR A 99 2.84 -20.91 -1.57
C THR A 99 3.84 -19.91 -2.12
N ILE A 100 4.10 -18.85 -1.36
CA ILE A 100 5.13 -17.87 -1.70
C ILE A 100 6.51 -18.52 -1.69
N ASP A 101 7.35 -18.16 -2.66
CA ASP A 101 8.76 -18.53 -2.70
C ASP A 101 9.67 -17.30 -2.87
N SER A 102 11.00 -17.49 -2.83
CA SER A 102 11.92 -16.34 -3.01
C SER A 102 11.89 -15.79 -4.43
N GLY A 103 11.58 -16.62 -5.43
CA GLY A 103 11.49 -16.24 -6.83
C GLY A 103 10.38 -15.21 -7.06
N ASP A 104 9.26 -15.32 -6.35
CA ASP A 104 8.17 -14.35 -6.36
C ASP A 104 8.65 -12.96 -5.93
N LEU A 105 9.28 -12.88 -4.75
CA LEU A 105 9.75 -11.62 -4.18
C LEU A 105 10.86 -11.01 -5.03
N GLU A 106 11.82 -11.81 -5.47
CA GLU A 106 12.91 -11.36 -6.34
C GLU A 106 12.43 -10.90 -7.71
N THR A 107 11.42 -11.56 -8.27
CA THR A 107 10.80 -11.15 -9.53
C THR A 107 10.07 -9.83 -9.35
N ALA A 108 9.28 -9.67 -8.29
CA ALA A 108 8.58 -8.42 -7.99
C ALA A 108 9.56 -7.25 -7.79
N VAL A 109 10.67 -7.47 -7.07
CA VAL A 109 11.76 -6.49 -6.92
C VAL A 109 12.35 -6.11 -8.26
N ARG A 110 12.73 -7.09 -9.08
CA ARG A 110 13.29 -6.86 -10.42
C ARG A 110 12.33 -6.05 -11.31
N HIS A 111 11.03 -6.35 -11.26
CA HIS A 111 10.03 -5.61 -12.01
C HIS A 111 9.95 -4.14 -11.61
N VAL A 112 10.27 -3.77 -10.37
CA VAL A 112 10.31 -2.36 -9.95
C VAL A 112 11.64 -1.71 -10.32
N THR A 113 12.76 -2.38 -10.04
CA THR A 113 14.10 -1.82 -10.24
C THR A 113 14.50 -1.73 -11.70
N GLU A 114 13.92 -2.54 -12.59
CA GLU A 114 14.19 -2.45 -14.03
C GLU A 114 13.70 -1.13 -14.66
N HIS A 115 12.76 -0.44 -14.02
CA HIS A 115 12.32 0.91 -14.40
C HIS A 115 13.08 2.03 -13.68
N GLY A 116 14.07 1.68 -12.85
CA GLY A 116 14.89 2.63 -12.10
C GLY A 116 14.29 3.13 -10.80
N PHE A 117 13.23 2.49 -10.29
CA PHE A 117 12.65 2.85 -9.01
C PHE A 117 13.30 2.07 -7.87
N GLY A 118 13.47 2.72 -6.72
CA GLY A 118 14.03 2.06 -5.52
C GLY A 118 15.55 1.90 -5.52
N THR A 119 16.25 2.42 -6.54
CA THR A 119 17.72 2.33 -6.69
C THR A 119 18.46 3.57 -6.19
N GLU A 120 17.75 4.66 -5.91
CA GLU A 120 18.31 5.93 -5.45
C GLU A 120 18.47 5.95 -3.93
N SER A 121 19.44 6.73 -3.43
CA SER A 121 19.76 6.80 -1.99
C SER A 121 18.62 7.33 -1.12
N ASN A 122 17.76 8.19 -1.67
CA ASN A 122 16.55 8.75 -1.03
C ASN A 122 15.33 7.82 -1.15
N SER A 123 15.48 6.65 -1.77
CA SER A 123 14.39 5.70 -2.00
C SER A 123 14.57 4.42 -1.19
N ARG A 124 13.46 3.74 -0.90
CA ARG A 124 13.44 2.44 -0.24
C ARG A 124 12.42 1.52 -0.90
N LEU A 125 12.79 0.26 -1.08
CA LEU A 125 11.85 -0.78 -1.49
C LEU A 125 11.20 -1.38 -0.25
N LEU A 126 9.88 -1.32 -0.19
CA LEU A 126 9.08 -1.99 0.82
C LEU A 126 8.36 -3.17 0.18
N ALA A 127 8.45 -4.34 0.81
CA ALA A 127 7.61 -5.49 0.51
C ALA A 127 6.49 -5.55 1.54
N LEU A 128 5.28 -5.20 1.14
CA LEU A 128 4.06 -5.27 1.94
C LEU A 128 3.41 -6.62 1.72
N MET A 129 3.14 -7.36 2.79
CA MET A 129 2.50 -8.67 2.69
C MET A 129 1.70 -8.98 3.95
N ASN A 130 0.77 -9.93 3.82
CA ASN A 130 0.03 -10.46 4.95
C ASN A 130 0.96 -11.23 5.91
N PRO A 131 0.66 -11.30 7.22
CA PRO A 131 1.45 -12.10 8.16
C PRO A 131 1.72 -13.54 7.71
N ALA A 132 0.77 -14.23 7.08
CA ALA A 132 0.93 -15.61 6.60
C ALA A 132 2.09 -15.75 5.60
N GLN A 133 2.17 -14.86 4.61
CA GLN A 133 3.27 -14.87 3.63
C GLN A 133 4.59 -14.38 4.24
N ALA A 134 4.55 -13.41 5.17
CA ALA A 134 5.76 -12.93 5.81
C ALA A 134 6.42 -13.97 6.73
N GLU A 135 5.64 -14.86 7.34
CA GLU A 135 6.16 -15.98 8.12
C GLU A 135 6.99 -16.91 7.24
N VAL A 136 6.48 -17.26 6.06
CA VAL A 136 7.22 -18.08 5.08
C VAL A 136 8.48 -17.37 4.61
N VAL A 137 8.40 -16.07 4.27
CA VAL A 137 9.57 -15.29 3.84
C VAL A 137 10.64 -15.21 4.94
N SER A 138 10.26 -15.25 6.21
CA SER A 138 11.21 -15.20 7.33
C SER A 138 12.14 -16.42 7.41
N THR A 139 11.79 -17.51 6.74
CA THR A 139 12.59 -18.74 6.70
C THR A 139 13.56 -18.79 5.52
N PHE A 140 13.55 -17.80 4.62
CA PHE A 140 14.41 -17.83 3.43
C PHE A 140 15.89 -17.68 3.79
N LYS A 141 16.73 -18.54 3.20
CA LYS A 141 18.19 -18.60 3.38
C LYS A 141 18.91 -18.63 2.06
N ALA A 142 19.98 -17.86 1.96
CA ALA A 142 20.75 -17.74 0.72
C ALA A 142 21.37 -19.10 0.34
N GLY A 143 21.19 -19.51 -0.92
CA GLY A 143 21.71 -20.78 -1.41
C GLY A 143 20.88 -22.00 -1.01
N GLU A 144 19.81 -21.83 -0.23
CA GLU A 144 18.88 -22.90 0.11
C GLU A 144 17.65 -22.88 -0.78
N GLU A 145 17.14 -24.08 -1.08
CA GLU A 145 15.92 -24.27 -1.85
C GLU A 145 14.70 -24.06 -0.94
N ASN A 146 13.81 -23.14 -1.30
CA ASN A 146 12.56 -22.87 -0.56
C ASN A 146 11.30 -23.31 -1.31
N ALA A 147 11.42 -23.59 -2.61
CA ALA A 147 10.42 -24.26 -3.42
C ALA A 147 11.13 -25.06 -4.53
N SER A 148 10.45 -26.04 -5.13
CA SER A 148 11.04 -26.95 -6.11
C SER A 148 11.73 -26.20 -7.26
N GLY A 149 13.07 -26.24 -7.31
CA GLY A 149 13.91 -25.57 -8.29
C GLY A 149 14.17 -24.08 -8.03
N ILE A 150 13.69 -23.53 -6.92
CA ILE A 150 13.81 -22.11 -6.53
C ILE A 150 14.76 -21.99 -5.34
N ILE A 151 15.92 -21.37 -5.60
CA ILE A 151 16.96 -21.14 -4.60
C ILE A 151 16.97 -19.66 -4.23
N ALA A 152 16.92 -19.36 -2.93
CA ALA A 152 16.95 -17.98 -2.45
C ALA A 152 18.30 -17.34 -2.72
N LYS A 153 18.31 -16.10 -3.24
CA LYS A 153 19.57 -15.35 -3.44
C LYS A 153 20.05 -14.65 -2.18
N HIS A 154 19.16 -14.43 -1.23
CA HIS A 154 19.45 -13.63 -0.03
C HIS A 154 18.96 -14.35 1.22
N ASP A 155 19.58 -14.04 2.34
CA ASP A 155 19.07 -14.40 3.65
C ASP A 155 18.00 -13.39 4.09
N TYR A 156 16.94 -13.90 4.70
CA TYR A 156 16.11 -13.06 5.54
C TYR A 156 16.87 -12.66 6.81
N ILE A 157 16.93 -11.36 7.06
CA ILE A 157 17.57 -10.78 8.25
C ILE A 157 16.50 -10.06 9.07
N PRO A 158 16.21 -10.51 10.31
CA PRO A 158 15.30 -9.80 11.20
C PRO A 158 15.74 -8.36 11.48
N SER A 159 14.78 -7.46 11.68
CA SER A 159 15.08 -6.05 11.95
C SER A 159 15.68 -5.83 13.34
N ALA A 160 16.21 -4.64 13.58
CA ALA A 160 16.73 -4.24 14.89
C ALA A 160 15.68 -4.29 16.02
N GLY A 161 14.38 -4.31 15.69
CA GLY A 161 13.28 -4.42 16.64
C GLY A 161 12.79 -5.86 16.87
N ALA A 162 13.42 -6.86 16.25
CA ALA A 162 13.03 -8.26 16.42
C ALA A 162 13.41 -8.79 17.83
N PRO A 163 12.65 -9.75 18.39
CA PRO A 163 13.03 -10.43 19.63
C PRO A 163 14.41 -11.08 19.52
N ALA A 164 15.13 -11.26 20.63
CA ALA A 164 16.46 -11.86 20.63
C ALA A 164 16.46 -13.25 19.95
N TYR A 165 17.40 -13.44 19.04
CA TYR A 165 17.53 -14.64 18.24
C TYR A 165 19.01 -15.01 18.08
N LEU A 166 19.30 -16.31 17.92
CA LEU A 166 20.65 -16.80 17.70
C LEU A 166 20.92 -16.81 16.19
N GLN A 167 21.87 -16.00 15.74
CA GLN A 167 22.42 -16.12 14.39
C GLN A 167 23.66 -17.00 14.43
N PRO A 168 23.77 -18.03 13.58
CA PRO A 168 24.95 -18.88 13.52
C PRO A 168 26.22 -18.14 13.08
N GLU A 169 26.09 -16.93 12.53
CA GLU A 169 27.16 -16.15 11.91
C GLU A 169 26.96 -14.64 12.12
N ASN A 170 28.04 -13.85 12.02
CA ASN A 170 27.98 -12.38 12.15
C ASN A 170 27.39 -11.74 10.89
N ILE A 171 26.41 -10.86 11.07
CA ILE A 171 25.89 -10.02 9.98
C ILE A 171 26.98 -9.07 9.49
N VAL A 172 27.26 -9.08 8.18
CA VAL A 172 28.09 -8.07 7.52
C VAL A 172 27.17 -7.06 6.83
N GLY A 173 26.95 -5.89 7.44
CA GLY A 173 26.16 -4.82 6.85
C GLY A 173 25.26 -4.08 7.85
N GLN A 174 24.36 -3.25 7.31
CA GLN A 174 23.39 -2.51 8.10
C GLN A 174 22.11 -3.33 8.26
N VAL A 175 21.72 -3.59 9.51
CA VAL A 175 20.43 -4.22 9.85
C VAL A 175 19.29 -3.25 9.57
N ALA A 176 18.16 -3.75 9.08
CA ALA A 176 16.96 -2.94 8.87
C ALA A 176 16.51 -2.29 10.20
N PRO A 177 16.07 -1.02 10.19
CA PRO A 177 15.61 -0.35 11.40
C PRO A 177 14.36 -1.03 11.97
N GLU A 178 14.02 -0.76 13.25
CA GLU A 178 12.78 -1.29 13.86
C GLU A 178 11.50 -0.79 13.16
N SER A 179 11.56 0.41 12.59
CA SER A 179 10.42 1.05 11.95
C SER A 179 10.87 2.00 10.85
N TYR A 180 9.94 2.29 9.94
CA TYR A 180 10.11 3.27 8.87
C TYR A 180 8.82 4.06 8.69
N ASN A 181 8.87 5.38 8.92
CA ASN A 181 7.72 6.27 8.80
C ASN A 181 6.46 5.77 9.57
N GLY A 182 6.68 5.19 10.77
CA GLY A 182 5.61 4.64 11.61
C GLY A 182 5.15 3.23 11.24
N LEU A 183 5.70 2.64 10.18
CA LEU A 183 5.48 1.22 9.83
C LEU A 183 6.50 0.35 10.55
N LYS A 184 6.05 -0.73 11.20
CA LYS A 184 6.95 -1.73 11.78
C LYS A 184 7.66 -2.48 10.67
N VAL A 185 8.98 -2.51 10.71
CA VAL A 185 9.80 -3.31 9.81
C VAL A 185 10.13 -4.62 10.51
N GLN A 186 9.76 -5.74 9.90
CA GLN A 186 9.98 -7.06 10.50
C GLN A 186 11.39 -7.57 10.21
N GLY A 187 11.88 -7.27 9.02
CA GLY A 187 13.22 -7.64 8.58
C GLY A 187 13.51 -7.14 7.18
N SER A 188 14.60 -7.61 6.61
CA SER A 188 15.01 -7.33 5.24
C SER A 188 15.29 -8.61 4.47
N TYR A 189 15.00 -8.56 3.17
CA TYR A 189 15.39 -9.58 2.20
C TYR A 189 15.95 -8.88 0.96
N GLY A 190 17.24 -9.10 0.68
CA GLY A 190 17.97 -8.33 -0.33
C GLY A 190 17.89 -6.82 -0.05
N GLU A 191 17.41 -6.04 -1.02
CA GLU A 191 17.25 -4.58 -0.91
C GLU A 191 15.91 -4.16 -0.29
N THR A 192 15.03 -5.11 0.00
CA THR A 192 13.66 -4.82 0.49
C THR A 192 13.57 -4.85 2.00
N TRP A 193 12.71 -3.99 2.54
CA TRP A 193 12.23 -4.10 3.92
C TRP A 193 10.86 -4.74 3.95
N ILE A 194 10.73 -5.79 4.75
CA ILE A 194 9.50 -6.57 4.88
C ILE A 194 8.59 -5.89 5.91
N ILE A 195 7.42 -5.45 5.44
CA ILE A 195 6.35 -4.87 6.26
C ILE A 195 5.18 -5.85 6.28
N GLN A 196 4.86 -6.33 7.47
CA GLN A 196 3.64 -7.10 7.71
C GLN A 196 2.45 -6.16 7.94
N SER A 197 1.31 -6.45 7.30
CA SER A 197 0.09 -5.70 7.52
C SER A 197 -1.15 -6.55 7.26
N ASP A 198 -2.08 -6.56 8.21
CA ASP A 198 -3.38 -7.24 8.07
C ASP A 198 -4.30 -6.56 7.04
N PHE A 199 -3.98 -5.33 6.60
CA PHE A 199 -4.68 -4.70 5.49
C PHE A 199 -4.31 -5.33 4.14
N ILE A 200 -3.20 -6.06 4.06
CA ILE A 200 -2.85 -6.83 2.87
C ILE A 200 -3.57 -8.18 2.98
N PRO A 201 -4.40 -8.54 1.98
CA PRO A 201 -5.06 -9.83 1.94
C PRO A 201 -4.04 -10.96 1.92
N GLU A 202 -4.40 -12.09 2.53
CA GLU A 202 -3.65 -13.33 2.38
C GLU A 202 -3.54 -13.71 0.90
N ASP A 203 -2.42 -14.33 0.54
CA ASP A 203 -2.04 -14.69 -0.84
C ASP A 203 -1.73 -13.50 -1.76
N TYR A 204 -1.40 -12.36 -1.18
CA TYR A 204 -0.93 -11.19 -1.93
C TYR A 204 0.32 -10.56 -1.31
N LEU A 205 1.22 -10.11 -2.19
CA LEU A 205 2.35 -9.26 -1.84
C LEU A 205 2.44 -8.04 -2.78
N ALA A 206 2.99 -6.94 -2.25
CA ALA A 206 3.30 -5.75 -3.00
C ALA A 206 4.74 -5.33 -2.76
N VAL A 207 5.55 -5.23 -3.79
CA VAL A 207 6.83 -4.52 -3.73
C VAL A 207 6.61 -3.11 -4.24
N VAL A 208 6.94 -2.11 -3.43
CA VAL A 208 6.72 -0.68 -3.74
C VAL A 208 7.98 0.11 -3.42
N ALA A 209 8.46 0.90 -4.39
CA ALA A 209 9.47 1.91 -4.12
C ALA A 209 8.80 3.15 -3.50
N THR A 210 9.27 3.56 -2.32
CA THR A 210 8.84 4.79 -1.65
C THR A 210 10.00 5.77 -1.49
N TYR A 211 9.67 7.05 -1.53
CA TYR A 211 10.58 8.18 -1.39
C TYR A 211 10.31 8.96 -0.09
N GLY A 212 9.69 8.30 0.89
CA GLY A 212 9.35 8.87 2.19
C GLY A 212 7.88 9.29 2.33
N ALA A 213 7.52 9.74 3.53
CA ALA A 213 6.16 10.13 3.87
C ALA A 213 5.67 11.30 3.00
N ASN A 214 4.51 11.13 2.35
CA ASN A 214 3.87 12.13 1.48
C ASN A 214 4.74 12.65 0.32
N SER A 215 5.80 11.94 -0.07
CA SER A 215 6.62 12.33 -1.21
C SER A 215 5.79 12.36 -2.50
N PRO A 216 5.91 13.41 -3.33
CA PRO A 216 5.26 13.47 -4.64
C PRO A 216 5.77 12.40 -5.60
N ASP A 217 6.91 11.78 -5.29
CA ASP A 217 7.54 10.71 -6.05
C ASP A 217 7.04 9.31 -5.68
N ASN A 218 6.11 9.16 -4.72
CA ASN A 218 5.53 7.85 -4.38
C ASN A 218 4.62 7.30 -5.49
N ALA A 219 4.49 5.96 -5.53
CA ALA A 219 3.73 5.26 -6.56
C ALA A 219 2.26 5.68 -6.61
N ILE A 220 1.62 5.89 -5.45
CA ILE A 220 0.23 6.35 -5.33
C ILE A 220 0.19 7.82 -4.92
N GLY A 221 -0.56 8.61 -5.68
CA GLY A 221 -0.86 9.99 -5.34
C GLY A 221 -2.09 10.08 -4.46
N PHE A 222 -1.99 10.85 -3.38
CA PHE A 222 -3.13 11.25 -2.56
C PHE A 222 -3.56 12.66 -2.97
N ARG A 223 -4.83 12.81 -3.32
CA ARG A 223 -5.41 14.09 -3.73
C ARG A 223 -6.26 14.65 -2.60
N GLN A 224 -5.97 15.89 -2.22
CA GLN A 224 -6.74 16.66 -1.25
C GLN A 224 -7.40 17.86 -1.91
N HIS A 225 -8.38 18.45 -1.23
CA HIS A 225 -8.99 19.69 -1.67
C HIS A 225 -7.94 20.84 -1.67
N PRO A 226 -7.93 21.73 -2.68
CA PRO A 226 -6.93 22.81 -2.74
C PRO A 226 -6.99 23.79 -1.56
N GLN A 227 -8.19 24.09 -1.08
CA GLN A 227 -8.39 24.95 0.09
C GLN A 227 -8.21 24.17 1.39
N ARG A 228 -7.32 24.65 2.26
CA ARG A 228 -6.95 23.98 3.52
C ARG A 228 -8.13 23.69 4.45
N GLN A 229 -9.16 24.55 4.49
CA GLN A 229 -10.33 24.32 5.34
C GLN A 229 -11.19 23.10 4.95
N TYR A 230 -10.92 22.49 3.78
CA TYR A 230 -11.58 21.28 3.29
C TYR A 230 -10.66 20.05 3.33
N GLN A 231 -9.49 20.16 3.96
CA GLN A 231 -8.54 19.04 4.11
C GLN A 231 -8.74 18.36 5.48
N GLY A 232 -8.50 17.06 5.53
CA GLY A 232 -8.62 16.25 6.74
C GLY A 232 -10.06 15.87 7.10
N LEU A 233 -10.22 15.18 8.23
CA LEU A 233 -11.52 14.81 8.77
C LEU A 233 -12.15 16.02 9.48
N ARG A 234 -13.38 16.36 9.09
CA ARG A 234 -14.11 17.51 9.61
C ARG A 234 -15.45 17.07 10.16
N ASN A 235 -15.95 17.75 11.18
CA ASN A 235 -17.33 17.60 11.62
C ASN A 235 -18.18 18.68 10.95
N ILE A 236 -19.25 18.28 10.28
CA ILE A 236 -20.21 19.17 9.63
C ILE A 236 -21.57 19.01 10.30
N PRO A 237 -22.25 20.12 10.65
CA PRO A 237 -23.66 20.05 11.02
C PRO A 237 -24.47 19.62 9.78
N GLY A 238 -25.55 18.90 9.99
CA GLY A 238 -26.50 18.62 8.92
C GLY A 238 -27.45 19.80 8.68
N ILE A 239 -28.74 19.53 8.53
CA ILE A 239 -29.67 20.54 8.02
C ILE A 239 -30.05 21.56 9.11
N GLY A 240 -29.81 22.85 8.81
CA GLY A 240 -30.38 23.99 9.54
C GLY A 240 -29.42 24.66 10.54
N PRO A 241 -29.61 25.97 10.82
CA PRO A 241 -28.70 26.75 11.67
C PRO A 241 -28.88 26.48 13.17
N PHE A 242 -30.11 26.19 13.61
CA PHE A 242 -30.43 25.79 14.98
C PHE A 242 -31.84 25.15 15.02
N PRO A 243 -32.07 24.15 15.88
CA PRO A 243 -31.08 23.45 16.68
C PRO A 243 -30.35 22.36 15.87
N LEU A 244 -29.19 21.89 16.34
CA LEU A 244 -28.47 20.77 15.72
C LEU A 244 -29.38 19.52 15.71
N GLN A 245 -29.76 19.06 14.52
CA GLN A 245 -30.62 17.89 14.32
C GLN A 245 -29.81 16.64 13.95
N ASP A 246 -28.66 16.84 13.33
CA ASP A 246 -27.76 15.81 12.85
C ASP A 246 -26.36 16.38 12.62
N SER A 247 -25.38 15.48 12.58
CA SER A 247 -24.00 15.81 12.30
C SER A 247 -23.29 14.65 11.61
N PHE A 248 -22.27 14.99 10.84
CA PHE A 248 -21.49 14.05 10.04
C PHE A 248 -20.01 14.34 10.20
N PHE A 249 -19.21 13.28 10.23
CA PHE A 249 -17.78 13.39 9.95
C PHE A 249 -17.57 13.23 8.45
N GLN A 250 -16.79 14.13 7.85
CA GLN A 250 -16.61 14.20 6.42
C GLN A 250 -15.14 14.43 6.07
N ARG A 251 -14.62 13.66 5.09
CA ARG A 251 -13.31 13.87 4.48
C ARG A 251 -13.41 13.80 2.97
N SER A 252 -12.85 14.81 2.29
CA SER A 252 -12.76 14.85 0.84
C SER A 252 -11.36 14.44 0.40
N PHE A 253 -11.25 13.38 -0.40
CA PHE A 253 -9.97 12.99 -0.99
C PHE A 253 -10.16 12.10 -2.21
N GLY A 254 -9.06 11.81 -2.90
CA GLY A 254 -9.01 10.66 -3.79
C GLY A 254 -7.59 10.21 -4.07
N VAL A 255 -7.46 9.25 -4.97
CA VAL A 255 -6.21 8.53 -5.22
C VAL A 255 -6.02 8.23 -6.70
N GLY A 256 -4.79 7.97 -7.08
CA GLY A 256 -4.46 7.39 -8.38
C GLY A 256 -2.98 7.05 -8.50
N VAL A 257 -2.64 6.21 -9.46
CA VAL A 257 -1.24 5.83 -9.70
C VAL A 257 -0.51 7.00 -10.34
N ARG A 258 0.61 7.42 -9.75
CA ARG A 258 1.52 8.44 -10.31
C ARG A 258 2.44 7.84 -11.36
N ARG A 259 3.08 6.72 -11.00
CA ARG A 259 4.09 6.04 -11.81
C ARG A 259 3.78 4.55 -11.84
N ARG A 260 3.49 4.05 -13.04
CA ARG A 260 2.93 2.71 -13.24
C ARG A 260 3.94 1.57 -13.07
N GLY A 261 5.25 1.87 -13.12
CA GLY A 261 6.33 0.90 -12.94
C GLY A 261 6.95 0.87 -11.54
N GLN A 262 6.46 1.71 -10.61
CA GLN A 262 7.09 1.93 -9.31
C GLN A 262 6.69 0.90 -8.24
N ALA A 263 5.74 0.04 -8.56
CA ALA A 263 5.32 -1.06 -7.71
C ALA A 263 5.06 -2.29 -8.55
N CYS A 264 5.14 -3.47 -7.95
CA CYS A 264 4.77 -4.74 -8.56
C CYS A 264 3.94 -5.53 -7.53
N LEU A 265 2.80 -6.04 -7.96
CA LEU A 265 1.93 -6.88 -7.15
C LEU A 265 2.06 -8.32 -7.63
N THR A 266 2.07 -9.25 -6.69
CA THR A 266 2.03 -10.68 -6.98
C THR A 266 0.94 -11.32 -6.16
N GLN A 267 0.03 -12.02 -6.84
CA GLN A 267 -0.93 -12.92 -6.22
C GLN A 267 -0.28 -14.30 -6.14
N ILE A 268 -0.25 -14.88 -4.94
CA ILE A 268 0.20 -16.24 -4.70
C ILE A 268 -0.94 -17.17 -5.13
N LYS A 269 -0.83 -17.71 -6.34
CA LYS A 269 -1.88 -18.54 -6.94
C LYS A 269 -1.27 -19.51 -7.96
N ALA A 270 -1.75 -20.75 -7.93
CA ALA A 270 -1.19 -21.83 -8.76
C ALA A 270 -1.33 -21.61 -10.28
N SER A 271 -2.37 -20.93 -10.74
CA SER A 271 -2.58 -20.66 -12.18
C SER A 271 -3.66 -19.60 -12.42
N GLY A 272 -3.80 -19.18 -13.68
CA GLY A 272 -4.82 -18.24 -14.13
C GLY A 272 -4.35 -16.78 -14.15
N SER A 273 -5.29 -15.86 -14.30
CA SER A 273 -5.02 -14.42 -14.24
C SER A 273 -5.03 -13.90 -12.80
N TYR A 274 -4.39 -12.74 -12.63
CA TYR A 274 -4.44 -11.96 -11.41
C TYR A 274 -5.89 -11.56 -11.08
N ASP A 275 -6.31 -11.84 -9.85
CA ASP A 275 -7.60 -11.40 -9.32
C ASP A 275 -7.42 -10.19 -8.42
N VAL A 276 -8.32 -9.22 -8.55
CA VAL A 276 -8.31 -8.02 -7.71
C VAL A 276 -8.84 -8.37 -6.33
N PRO A 277 -8.05 -8.20 -5.25
CA PRO A 277 -8.55 -8.46 -3.92
C PRO A 277 -9.47 -7.35 -3.41
N VAL A 278 -10.26 -7.67 -2.40
CA VAL A 278 -11.06 -6.68 -1.65
C VAL A 278 -10.26 -6.23 -0.43
N ILE A 279 -9.86 -4.95 -0.41
CA ILE A 279 -9.17 -4.36 0.74
C ILE A 279 -10.21 -3.78 1.71
N PRO A 280 -10.11 -4.04 3.04
CA PRO A 280 -10.97 -3.42 4.04
C PRO A 280 -10.87 -1.88 4.01
N LYS A 281 -12.02 -1.20 4.06
CA LYS A 281 -12.15 0.26 4.07
C LYS A 281 -13.14 0.74 5.12
#